data_AF-A0A950A084-F1
#
_entry.id   AF-A0A950A084-F1
#
_cell.length_a   1.000
_cell.length_b   1.000
_cell.length_c   1.000
_cell.angle_alpha   90.00
_cell.angle_beta   90.00
_cell.angle_gamma   90.00
#
_symmetry.space_group_name_H-M   'P 1'
#
loop_
_entity.id
_entity.type
_entity.pdbx_description
1 polymer ?
#
loop_
_entity_poly.entity_id
_entity_poly.type
_entity_poly.pdbx_seq_one_letter_code
_entity_poly.pdbx_strand_id
1 'polypeptide(L)'
;MRRAGLIVNPTAGMGGSVALKGTDGMYHEARRRGARPTAPARAVRTLRTLRSLAPDVLVLTCARPMGEDEVRTSGLAVEALLPVGDPTTAQDTRRAAAAMIERGVELLLFVGGDGTASDVHAAVEERLPVLGIPAGVKMHSAVFA
;
A
#
# COMPACT_ATOMS: atom_id res chain seq x y z
N MET A 1 21.51 1.73 8.33
CA MET A 1 20.40 2.55 7.79
C MET A 1 19.13 1.73 7.97
N ARG A 2 18.07 2.30 8.57
CA ARG A 2 16.81 1.57 8.79
C ARG A 2 16.09 1.35 7.46
N ARG A 3 15.46 0.19 7.28
CA ARG A 3 14.74 -0.16 6.05
C ARG A 3 13.27 -0.44 6.32
N ALA A 4 12.39 0.31 5.66
CA ALA A 4 10.95 0.08 5.70
C ALA A 4 10.44 -0.33 4.32
N GLY A 5 9.55 -1.31 4.26
CA GLY A 5 8.80 -1.66 3.06
C GLY A 5 7.53 -0.80 2.94
N LEU A 6 7.14 -0.44 1.72
CA LEU A 6 5.87 0.21 1.43
C LEU A 6 5.18 -0.46 0.23
N ILE A 7 3.93 -0.87 0.41
CA ILE A 7 3.04 -1.31 -0.67
C ILE A 7 1.81 -0.40 -0.71
N VAL A 8 1.59 0.29 -1.83
CA VAL A 8 0.37 1.08 -2.06
C VAL A 8 -0.49 0.35 -3.09
N ASN A 9 -1.74 0.01 -2.75
CA ASN A 9 -2.71 -0.41 -3.75
C ASN A 9 -3.29 0.84 -4.44
N PRO A 10 -2.95 1.11 -5.71
CA PRO A 10 -3.28 2.36 -6.40
C PRO A 10 -4.79 2.58 -6.59
N THR A 11 -5.58 1.51 -6.50
CA THR A 11 -7.03 1.54 -6.71
C THR A 11 -7.84 1.53 -5.41
N ALA A 12 -7.17 1.37 -4.26
CA ALA A 12 -7.86 1.19 -2.99
C ALA A 12 -8.56 2.45 -2.49
N GLY A 13 -9.63 2.23 -1.73
CA GLY A 13 -10.41 3.26 -1.06
C GLY A 13 -11.52 3.91 -1.89
N MET A 14 -11.72 3.49 -3.14
CA MET A 14 -12.79 4.03 -3.99
C MET A 14 -14.19 3.54 -3.60
N GLY A 15 -14.36 2.25 -3.27
CA GLY A 15 -15.68 1.64 -3.15
C GLY A 15 -16.61 2.31 -2.14
N GLY A 16 -16.10 2.63 -0.95
CA GLY A 16 -16.90 3.25 0.11
C GLY A 16 -17.49 4.62 -0.27
N SER A 17 -16.78 5.41 -1.09
CA SER A 17 -17.26 6.74 -1.52
C SER A 17 -18.49 6.70 -2.42
N VAL A 18 -18.81 5.54 -2.99
CA VAL A 18 -19.89 5.33 -3.96
C VAL A 18 -20.83 4.19 -3.56
N ALA A 19 -20.89 3.93 -2.24
CA ALA A 19 -21.73 2.91 -1.61
C ALA A 19 -21.50 1.47 -2.14
N LEU A 20 -20.27 1.17 -2.56
CA LEU A 20 -19.86 -0.19 -2.92
C LEU A 20 -19.12 -0.84 -1.74
N LYS A 21 -19.29 -2.16 -1.59
CA LYS A 21 -18.56 -2.94 -0.57
C LYS A 21 -17.04 -2.93 -0.79
N GLY A 22 -16.55 -2.60 -1.98
CA GLY A 22 -15.14 -2.57 -2.31
C GLY A 22 -14.92 -2.28 -3.79
N THR A 23 -13.67 -2.42 -4.24
CA THR A 23 -13.27 -2.23 -5.64
C THR A 23 -12.92 -3.53 -6.35
N ASP A 24 -12.83 -4.64 -5.62
CA ASP A 24 -12.53 -5.96 -6.18
C ASP A 24 -13.67 -6.38 -7.12
N GLY A 25 -13.36 -6.56 -8.42
CA GLY A 25 -14.35 -6.77 -9.48
C GLY A 25 -15.24 -5.56 -9.82
N MET A 26 -15.16 -4.49 -9.03
CA MET A 26 -16.04 -3.32 -9.11
C MET A 26 -15.30 -2.02 -9.48
N TYR A 27 -14.03 -2.12 -9.88
CA TYR A 27 -13.17 -0.97 -10.22
C TYR A 27 -13.82 -0.03 -11.25
N HIS A 28 -14.28 -0.57 -12.38
CA HIS A 28 -14.91 0.22 -13.44
C HIS A 28 -16.22 0.86 -12.98
N GLU A 29 -17.01 0.16 -12.15
CA GLU A 29 -18.24 0.69 -11.57
C GLU A 29 -17.96 1.86 -10.63
N ALA A 30 -16.97 1.70 -9.74
CA ALA A 30 -16.59 2.73 -8.80
C ALA A 30 -16.15 4.00 -9.53
N ARG A 31 -15.32 3.83 -10.56
CA ARG A 31 -14.86 4.94 -11.41
C ARG A 31 -16.00 5.58 -12.19
N ARG A 32 -16.95 4.81 -12.74
CA ARG A 32 -18.15 5.33 -13.42
C ARG A 32 -19.00 6.20 -12.50
N ARG A 33 -19.07 5.85 -11.22
CA ARG A 33 -19.76 6.64 -10.17
C ARG A 33 -18.95 7.83 -9.66
N GLY A 34 -17.80 8.14 -10.27
CA GLY A 34 -16.96 9.29 -9.92
C GLY A 34 -16.01 9.07 -8.75
N ALA A 35 -15.86 7.83 -8.27
CA ALA A 35 -14.92 7.53 -7.20
C ALA A 35 -13.47 7.78 -7.64
N ARG A 36 -12.65 8.25 -6.70
CA ARG A 36 -11.21 8.46 -6.88
C ARG A 36 -10.42 7.70 -5.83
N PRO A 37 -9.24 7.15 -6.17
CA PRO A 37 -8.43 6.42 -5.21
C PRO A 37 -7.94 7.36 -4.11
N THR A 38 -8.01 6.90 -2.87
CA THR A 38 -7.59 7.65 -1.69
C THR A 38 -6.27 7.14 -1.11
N ALA A 39 -5.84 5.94 -1.53
CA ALA A 39 -4.62 5.30 -1.05
C ALA A 39 -3.36 6.17 -1.27
N PRO A 40 -3.12 6.79 -2.44
CA PRO A 40 -1.91 7.61 -2.65
C PRO A 40 -1.78 8.76 -1.64
N ALA A 41 -2.86 9.52 -1.45
CA ALA A 41 -2.86 10.66 -0.52
C ALA A 41 -2.61 10.23 0.94
N ARG A 42 -3.15 9.06 1.33
CA ARG A 42 -2.94 8.49 2.67
C ARG A 42 -1.51 7.98 2.86
N ALA A 43 -0.93 7.34 1.83
CA ALA A 43 0.47 6.93 1.83
C ALA A 43 1.38 8.13 2.06
N VAL A 44 1.23 9.21 1.27
CA VAL A 44 2.03 10.44 1.41
C VAL A 44 1.91 11.04 2.80
N ARG A 45 0.69 11.10 3.36
CA ARG A 45 0.48 11.60 4.73
C ARG A 45 1.23 10.76 5.76
N THR A 46 1.14 9.44 5.69
CA THR A 46 1.86 8.54 6.62
C THR A 46 3.36 8.66 6.46
N LEU A 47 3.87 8.72 5.23
CA LEU A 47 5.30 8.84 4.95
C LEU A 47 5.88 10.18 5.44
N ARG A 48 5.10 11.27 5.40
CA ARG A 48 5.52 12.55 6.01
C ARG A 48 5.67 12.44 7.53
N THR A 49 4.75 11.73 8.20
CA THR A 49 4.89 11.43 9.63
C THR A 49 6.12 10.54 9.89
N LEU A 50 6.32 9.49 9.08
CA LEU A 50 7.49 8.63 9.19
C LEU A 50 8.79 9.42 9.04
N ARG A 51 8.86 10.33 8.06
CA ARG A 51 10.01 11.21 7.85
C ARG A 51 10.32 12.08 9.06
N SER A 52 9.32 12.62 9.75
CA SER A 52 9.56 13.40 10.97
C SER A 52 10.11 12.56 12.13
N LEU A 53 9.85 11.25 12.16
CA LEU A 53 10.31 10.34 13.21
C LEU A 53 11.64 9.65 12.87
N ALA A 54 11.88 9.40 11.58
CA ALA A 54 13.02 8.68 11.05
C ALA A 54 13.43 9.26 9.68
N PRO A 55 14.10 10.42 9.65
CA PRO A 55 14.43 11.11 8.39
C PRO A 55 15.39 10.31 7.49
N ASP A 56 16.24 9.46 8.08
CA ASP A 56 17.24 8.65 7.38
C ASP A 56 16.75 7.24 7.01
N VAL A 57 15.45 6.97 7.10
CA VAL A 57 14.88 5.68 6.69
C VAL A 57 14.95 5.55 5.16
N LEU A 58 15.41 4.38 4.69
CA LEU A 58 15.30 3.99 3.29
C LEU A 58 13.99 3.23 3.10
N VAL A 59 13.13 3.71 2.19
CA VAL A 59 11.88 3.05 1.87
C VAL A 59 12.03 2.20 0.62
N LEU A 60 11.84 0.90 0.76
CA LEU A 60 11.78 -0.06 -0.34
C LEU A 60 10.33 -0.15 -0.79
N THR A 61 10.07 0.00 -2.09
CA THR A 61 8.73 -0.06 -2.67
C THR A 61 8.76 -0.66 -4.07
N CYS A 62 7.58 -0.89 -4.65
CA CYS A 62 7.47 -1.26 -6.06
C CYS A 62 7.55 -0.02 -6.94
N ALA A 63 7.93 -0.22 -8.22
CA ALA A 63 7.84 0.84 -9.20
C ALA A 63 6.40 1.38 -9.30
N ARG A 64 6.26 2.56 -9.89
CA ARG A 64 4.95 3.16 -10.16
C ARG A 64 3.99 2.14 -10.80
N PRO A 65 2.72 2.06 -10.36
CA PRO A 65 2.05 2.98 -9.43
C PRO A 65 1.96 2.51 -7.96
N MET A 66 2.82 1.58 -7.48
CA MET A 66 2.63 0.92 -6.18
C MET A 66 3.40 1.51 -4.98
N GLY A 67 3.79 2.79 -5.03
CA GLY A 67 4.38 3.51 -3.90
C GLY A 67 5.57 4.42 -4.22
N GLU A 68 6.24 4.21 -5.38
CA GLU A 68 7.42 5.00 -5.77
C GLU A 68 7.17 6.52 -5.77
N ASP A 69 6.03 6.96 -6.32
CA ASP A 69 5.67 8.37 -6.40
C ASP A 69 5.37 8.96 -5.01
N GLU A 70 4.73 8.19 -4.14
CA GLU A 70 4.35 8.62 -2.79
C GLU A 70 5.58 8.80 -1.89
N VAL A 71 6.58 7.91 -2.00
CA VAL A 71 7.85 8.05 -1.29
C VAL A 71 8.59 9.29 -1.76
N ARG A 72 8.74 9.49 -3.08
CA ARG A 72 9.37 10.69 -3.64
C ARG A 72 8.67 11.97 -3.19
N THR A 73 7.34 11.98 -3.23
CA THR A 73 6.51 13.12 -2.81
C THR A 73 6.65 13.44 -1.31
N SER A 74 6.94 12.43 -0.48
CA SER A 74 7.21 12.64 0.96
C SER A 74 8.60 13.23 1.25
N GLY A 75 9.53 13.11 0.31
CA GLY A 75 10.93 13.52 0.46
C GLY A 75 11.80 12.51 1.21
N LEU A 76 11.39 11.24 1.27
CA LEU A 76 12.20 10.13 1.80
C LEU A 76 13.05 9.49 0.69
N ALA A 77 14.13 8.82 1.07
CA ALA A 77 14.92 8.01 0.15
C ALA A 77 14.09 6.78 -0.30
N VAL A 78 14.14 6.49 -1.60
CA VAL A 78 13.36 5.41 -2.21
C VAL A 78 14.28 4.43 -2.95
N GLU A 79 13.99 3.14 -2.79
CA GLU A 79 14.51 2.05 -3.63
C GLU A 79 13.33 1.31 -4.28
N ALA A 80 13.23 1.36 -5.61
CA ALA A 80 12.20 0.65 -6.36
C ALA A 80 12.69 -0.77 -6.70
N LEU A 81 12.03 -1.79 -6.17
CA LEU A 81 12.50 -3.19 -6.24
C LEU A 81 12.09 -3.91 -7.52
N LEU A 82 10.85 -3.72 -7.98
CA LEU A 82 10.24 -4.55 -9.02
C LEU A 82 9.35 -3.71 -9.95
N PRO A 83 9.33 -4.01 -11.26
CA PRO A 83 8.29 -3.52 -12.16
C PRO A 83 6.94 -4.16 -11.81
N VAL A 84 5.87 -3.43 -12.07
CA VAL A 84 4.49 -3.84 -11.83
C VAL A 84 3.65 -3.63 -13.10
N GLY A 85 2.56 -4.40 -13.22
CA GLY A 85 1.61 -4.23 -14.33
C GLY A 85 0.73 -2.98 -14.18
N ASP A 86 0.07 -2.61 -15.27
CA ASP A 86 -1.01 -1.62 -15.29
C ASP A 86 -2.21 -2.20 -16.07
N PRO A 87 -3.27 -2.66 -15.38
CA PRO A 87 -3.52 -2.54 -13.95
C PRO A 87 -2.66 -3.49 -13.09
N THR A 88 -2.42 -3.10 -11.84
CA THR A 88 -1.73 -3.93 -10.84
C THR A 88 -2.64 -5.06 -10.34
N THR A 89 -2.05 -6.17 -9.91
CA THR A 89 -2.77 -7.36 -9.45
C THR A 89 -2.46 -7.73 -7.98
N ALA A 90 -3.28 -8.61 -7.41
CA ALA A 90 -3.00 -9.23 -6.11
C ALA A 90 -1.64 -9.97 -6.08
N GLN A 91 -1.22 -10.53 -7.22
CA GLN A 91 0.09 -11.18 -7.34
C GLN A 91 1.23 -10.17 -7.27
N ASP A 92 1.05 -8.94 -7.76
CA ASP A 92 2.05 -7.88 -7.62
C ASP A 92 2.26 -7.50 -6.15
N THR A 93 1.17 -7.40 -5.36
CA THR A 93 1.24 -7.19 -3.90
C THR A 93 2.04 -8.30 -3.22
N ARG A 94 1.76 -9.57 -3.53
CA ARG A 94 2.47 -10.71 -2.92
C ARG A 94 3.95 -10.74 -3.30
N ARG A 95 4.28 -10.50 -4.57
CA ARG A 95 5.66 -10.39 -5.05
C ARG A 95 6.42 -9.25 -4.39
N ALA A 96 5.76 -8.11 -4.21
CA ALA A 96 6.33 -6.95 -3.51
C ALA A 96 6.71 -7.30 -2.07
N ALA A 97 5.78 -7.90 -1.32
CA ALA A 97 5.99 -8.29 0.06
C ALA A 97 7.14 -9.31 0.20
N ALA A 98 7.17 -10.34 -0.65
CA ALA A 98 8.24 -11.33 -0.67
C ALA A 98 9.62 -10.69 -0.96
N ALA A 99 9.70 -9.84 -1.98
CA ALA A 99 10.95 -9.15 -2.32
C ALA A 99 11.42 -8.22 -1.20
N MET A 100 10.53 -7.55 -0.48
CA MET A 100 10.90 -6.72 0.66
C MET A 100 11.49 -7.53 1.80
N ILE A 101 10.90 -8.71 2.10
CA ILE A 101 11.44 -9.65 3.10
C ILE A 101 12.86 -10.09 2.71
N GLU A 102 13.06 -10.49 1.46
CA GLU A 102 14.38 -10.90 0.94
C GLU A 102 15.42 -9.79 1.03
N ARG A 103 15.00 -8.52 0.95
CA ARG A 103 15.87 -7.33 1.09
C ARG A 103 16.08 -6.88 2.53
N GLY A 104 15.51 -7.59 3.50
CA GLY A 104 15.70 -7.35 4.93
C GLY A 104 15.08 -6.03 5.40
N VAL A 105 13.86 -5.70 4.95
CA VAL A 105 13.09 -4.62 5.61
C VAL A 105 12.74 -5.04 7.04
N GLU A 106 12.63 -4.06 7.95
CA GLU A 106 12.36 -4.29 9.37
C GLU A 106 10.88 -4.08 9.73
N LEU A 107 10.15 -3.37 8.87
CA LEU A 107 8.73 -3.07 8.98
C LEU A 107 8.13 -2.97 7.57
N LEU A 108 6.98 -3.58 7.34
CA LEU A 108 6.20 -3.38 6.11
C LEU A 108 4.97 -2.53 6.38
N LEU A 109 4.85 -1.41 5.67
CA LEU A 109 3.63 -0.62 5.61
C LEU A 109 2.83 -1.01 4.36
N PHE A 110 1.52 -1.16 4.49
CA PHE A 110 0.66 -1.27 3.31
C PHE A 110 -0.50 -0.29 3.37
N VAL A 111 -0.89 0.26 2.22
CA VAL A 111 -2.05 1.15 2.06
C VAL A 111 -3.08 0.47 1.18
N GLY A 112 -4.20 0.08 1.77
CA GLY A 112 -5.17 -0.75 1.08
C GLY A 112 -6.45 -0.99 1.85
N GLY A 113 -7.25 -1.93 1.35
CA GLY A 113 -8.41 -2.50 2.05
C GLY A 113 -8.17 -3.95 2.45
N ASP A 114 -9.24 -4.65 2.81
CA ASP A 114 -9.21 -6.04 3.29
C ASP A 114 -8.51 -7.00 2.31
N GLY A 115 -8.76 -6.85 1.00
CA GLY A 115 -8.11 -7.67 -0.03
C GLY A 115 -6.59 -7.49 -0.04
N THR A 116 -6.10 -6.25 -0.01
CA THR A 116 -4.66 -5.95 0.08
C THR A 116 -4.04 -6.49 1.36
N ALA A 117 -4.74 -6.40 2.48
CA ALA A 117 -4.28 -6.96 3.74
C ALA A 117 -4.18 -8.49 3.69
N SER A 118 -5.17 -9.15 3.09
CA SER A 118 -5.14 -10.60 2.87
C SER A 118 -3.99 -11.03 1.98
N ASP A 119 -3.71 -10.27 0.91
CA ASP A 119 -2.58 -10.53 0.02
C ASP A 119 -1.24 -10.35 0.74
N VAL A 120 -1.09 -9.28 1.52
CA VAL A 120 0.12 -9.03 2.32
C VAL A 120 0.29 -10.12 3.37
N HIS A 121 -0.76 -10.49 4.10
CA HIS A 121 -0.69 -11.55 5.10
C HIS A 121 -0.30 -12.90 4.49
N ALA A 122 -0.89 -13.26 3.34
CA ALA A 122 -0.56 -14.49 2.63
C ALA A 122 0.91 -14.55 2.15
N ALA A 123 1.55 -13.41 1.92
CA ALA A 123 2.96 -13.34 1.51
C ALA A 123 3.93 -13.19 2.69
N VAL A 124 3.55 -12.46 3.74
CA VAL A 124 4.43 -12.19 4.88
C VAL A 124 4.37 -13.29 5.93
N GLU A 125 3.19 -13.83 6.17
CA GLU A 125 2.88 -14.72 7.30
C GLU A 125 3.30 -14.06 8.62
N GLU A 126 4.19 -14.69 9.41
CA GLU A 126 4.69 -14.17 10.70
C GLU A 126 6.13 -13.62 10.62
N ARG A 127 6.68 -13.45 9.41
CA ARG A 127 8.11 -13.15 9.22
C ARG A 127 8.50 -11.71 9.46
N LEU A 128 7.55 -10.78 9.40
CA LEU A 128 7.82 -9.36 9.40
C LEU A 128 6.66 -8.60 10.07
N PRO A 129 6.93 -7.62 10.94
CA PRO A 129 5.91 -6.71 11.43
C PRO A 129 5.24 -5.96 10.29
N VAL A 130 3.91 -5.95 10.27
CA VAL A 130 3.11 -5.27 9.24
C VAL A 130 2.24 -4.19 9.86
N LEU A 131 2.28 -2.98 9.31
CA LEU A 131 1.41 -1.87 9.67
C LEU A 131 0.45 -1.56 8.51
N GLY A 132 -0.84 -1.77 8.76
CA GLY A 132 -1.89 -1.43 7.81
C GLY A 132 -2.32 0.03 7.89
N ILE A 133 -2.45 0.68 6.73
CA ILE A 133 -2.97 2.03 6.56
C ILE A 133 -4.30 1.94 5.80
N PRO A 134 -5.45 2.17 6.46
CA PRO A 134 -6.75 2.03 5.83
C PRO A 134 -6.91 3.02 4.66
N ALA A 135 -7.12 2.52 3.44
CA ALA A 135 -7.37 3.37 2.29
C ALA A 135 -8.79 3.97 2.31
N GLY A 136 -9.78 3.22 2.77
CA GLY A 136 -11.20 3.59 2.76
C GLY A 136 -11.77 3.99 4.13
N VAL A 137 -13.11 4.01 4.19
CA VAL A 137 -13.91 4.41 5.38
C VAL A 137 -14.72 3.25 5.97
N LYS A 138 -14.38 2.00 5.68
CA LYS A 138 -15.11 0.86 6.26
C LYS A 138 -14.89 0.82 7.77
N MET A 139 -15.97 1.02 8.53
CA MET A 139 -15.98 0.87 9.99
C MET A 139 -15.88 -0.59 10.46
N HIS A 140 -16.11 -1.57 9.58
CA HIS A 140 -16.02 -3.00 9.90
C HIS A 140 -14.98 -3.66 9.00
N SER A 141 -13.73 -3.64 9.44
CA SER A 141 -12.64 -4.41 8.84
C SER A 141 -11.94 -5.18 9.93
N ALA A 142 -11.87 -6.51 9.81
CA ALA A 142 -11.15 -7.37 10.76
C ALA A 142 -9.63 -7.09 10.78
N VAL A 143 -9.12 -6.33 9.81
CA VAL A 143 -7.71 -5.97 9.66
C VAL A 143 -7.37 -4.68 10.41
N PHE A 144 -8.34 -3.77 10.55
CA PHE A 144 -8.14 -2.42 11.09
C PHE A 144 -8.96 -2.14 12.35
N ALA A 145 -9.56 -3.17 12.96
CA ALA A 145 -10.37 -3.09 14.18
C ALA A 145 -9.53 -3.31 15.44
#